data_AF-A0A9E0RBT0-F1
#
_entry.id   AF-A0A9E0RBT0-F1
#
_cell.length_a   1.000
_cell.length_b   1.000
_cell.length_c   1.000
_cell.angle_alpha   90.00
_cell.angle_beta   90.00
_cell.angle_gamma   90.00
#
_symmetry.space_group_name_H-M   'P 1'
#
loop_
_entity.id
_entity.type
_entity.pdbx_description
1 polymer ?
#
loop_
_entity_poly.entity_id
_entity_poly.type
_entity_poly.pdbx_seq_one_letter_code
_entity_poly.pdbx_strand_id
1 'polypeptide(L)'
;MATFARSPSIDFSRFKWLKPLDTSLLLDVGDRSPDLLSVPTKDAQRVLSETVRLVLDLPRNSTPLVVWTQGDSELLVHSDQTRIGLSSGVVTLRITVECEEHGKLVIPVPIGVGTKQSPTGLVMATFEDLEGPAELVAAWSDAIIAFVWEALLEIARVICAEVGNDKRGLPLVPGSMGASPNRLLLQPVSRFSLMPGA
;
A
#
# COMPACT_ATOMS: atom_id res chain seq x y z
N MET A 1 17.30 4.96 17.40
CA MET A 1 15.92 4.56 17.78
C MET A 1 14.98 5.05 16.70
N ALA A 2 14.53 4.17 15.81
CA ALA A 2 13.48 4.52 14.86
C ALA A 2 12.15 4.52 15.62
N THR A 3 11.68 5.71 15.97
CA THR A 3 10.31 5.90 16.46
C THR A 3 9.40 5.55 15.30
N PHE A 4 8.83 4.33 15.27
CA PHE A 4 7.79 3.99 14.32
C PHE A 4 6.61 4.91 14.62
N ALA A 5 6.41 5.92 13.76
CA ALA A 5 5.24 6.77 13.84
C ALA A 5 4.02 5.86 13.65
N ARG A 6 3.28 5.58 14.74
CA ARG A 6 1.89 5.15 14.64
C ARG A 6 1.20 6.22 13.81
N SER A 7 0.78 5.93 12.57
CA SER A 7 0.11 6.90 11.69
C SER A 7 -1.16 7.42 12.37
N PRO A 8 -1.14 8.62 12.97
CA PRO A 8 -2.16 9.00 13.95
C PRO A 8 -3.44 9.55 13.32
N SER A 9 -3.89 9.03 12.16
CA SER A 9 -5.14 9.48 11.51
C SER A 9 -6.15 8.37 11.20
N ILE A 10 -5.71 7.11 11.08
CA ILE A 10 -6.65 6.01 10.80
C ILE A 10 -7.13 5.43 12.13
N ASP A 11 -8.43 5.54 12.40
CA ASP A 11 -9.08 4.88 13.52
C ASP A 11 -9.40 3.42 13.14
N PHE A 12 -8.42 2.53 13.34
CA PHE A 12 -8.52 1.10 13.04
C PHE A 12 -9.57 0.37 13.89
N SER A 13 -9.99 0.92 15.04
CA SER A 13 -11.02 0.33 15.90
C SER A 13 -12.38 0.20 15.21
N ARG A 14 -12.60 0.97 14.13
CA ARG A 14 -13.83 0.93 13.31
C ARG A 14 -13.90 -0.27 12.37
N PHE A 15 -12.78 -0.95 12.14
CA PHE A 15 -12.70 -2.06 11.21
C PHE A 15 -13.06 -3.39 11.87
N LYS A 16 -14.29 -3.84 11.66
CA LYS A 16 -14.80 -5.12 12.20
C LYS A 16 -14.03 -6.36 11.73
N TRP A 17 -13.33 -6.27 10.61
CA TRP A 17 -12.53 -7.36 10.04
C TRP A 17 -11.15 -7.46 10.71
N LEU A 18 -10.68 -6.40 11.36
CA LEU A 18 -9.40 -6.39 12.03
C LEU A 18 -9.59 -6.94 13.44
N LYS A 19 -9.00 -8.11 13.69
CA LYS A 19 -8.90 -8.69 15.02
C LYS A 19 -7.45 -8.57 15.46
N PRO A 20 -7.14 -7.77 16.49
CA PRO A 20 -5.82 -7.78 17.08
C PRO A 20 -5.46 -9.18 17.57
N LEU A 21 -4.17 -9.53 17.54
CA LEU A 21 -3.71 -10.76 18.16
C LEU A 21 -4.04 -10.76 19.64
N ASP A 22 -4.34 -11.95 20.15
CA ASP A 22 -4.41 -12.17 21.59
C ASP A 22 -3.05 -11.83 22.22
N THR A 23 -3.05 -11.03 23.28
CA THR A 23 -1.84 -10.63 24.00
C THR A 23 -1.06 -11.80 24.60
N SER A 24 -1.71 -12.96 24.78
CA SER A 24 -1.06 -14.20 25.22
C SER A 24 -0.37 -14.97 24.10
N LEU A 25 -0.67 -14.66 22.83
CA LEU A 25 -0.03 -15.27 21.68
C LEU A 25 1.31 -14.59 21.42
N LEU A 26 2.39 -15.33 21.63
CA LEU A 26 3.75 -14.89 21.33
C LEU A 26 4.19 -15.52 20.00
N LEU A 27 4.43 -14.67 19.00
CA LEU A 27 4.96 -15.10 17.70
C LEU A 27 6.49 -15.09 17.72
N ASP A 28 7.10 -16.22 17.36
CA ASP A 28 8.54 -16.33 17.16
C ASP A 28 8.96 -15.64 15.86
N VAL A 29 10.27 -15.52 15.64
CA VAL A 29 10.84 -14.87 14.46
C VAL A 29 10.41 -15.61 13.19
N GLY A 30 9.78 -14.88 12.26
CA GLY A 30 9.31 -15.44 10.99
C GLY A 30 7.94 -16.13 11.05
N ASP A 31 7.35 -16.25 12.24
CA ASP A 31 6.02 -16.85 12.39
C ASP A 31 4.94 -16.04 11.69
N ARG A 32 3.96 -16.76 11.17
CA ARG A 32 2.74 -16.17 10.61
C ARG A 32 1.74 -15.93 11.73
N SER A 33 1.04 -14.81 11.66
CA SER A 33 -0.20 -14.67 12.43
C SER A 33 -1.22 -15.76 12.03
N PRO A 34 -2.10 -16.19 12.94
CA PRO A 34 -3.08 -17.25 12.64
C PRO A 34 -4.04 -16.86 11.51
N ASP A 35 -4.40 -15.59 11.42
CA ASP A 35 -5.43 -15.10 10.51
C ASP A 35 -4.81 -14.46 9.25
N LEU A 36 -5.24 -14.96 8.09
CA LEU A 36 -5.12 -14.21 6.84
C LEU A 36 -6.15 -13.08 6.85
N LEU A 37 -5.68 -11.83 6.82
CA LEU A 37 -6.57 -10.68 6.78
C LEU A 37 -7.28 -10.60 5.43
N SER A 38 -8.60 -10.36 5.47
CA SER A 38 -9.43 -10.14 4.28
C SER A 38 -10.03 -8.73 4.32
N VAL A 39 -9.24 -7.77 3.84
CA VAL A 39 -9.53 -6.34 3.93
C VAL A 39 -10.52 -5.94 2.82
N PRO A 40 -11.73 -5.46 3.15
CA PRO A 40 -12.66 -4.94 2.14
C PRO A 40 -12.06 -3.77 1.35
N THR A 41 -12.30 -3.68 0.03
CA THR A 41 -11.80 -2.56 -0.81
C THR A 41 -12.11 -1.19 -0.22
N LYS A 42 -13.31 -0.99 0.33
CA LYS A 42 -13.70 0.29 0.93
C LYS A 42 -12.82 0.69 2.11
N ASP A 43 -12.33 -0.27 2.88
CA ASP A 43 -11.49 -0.02 4.05
C ASP A 43 -10.02 0.06 3.63
N ALA A 44 -9.59 -0.73 2.64
CA ALA A 44 -8.30 -0.53 1.97
C ALA A 44 -8.19 0.88 1.35
N GLN A 45 -9.26 1.40 0.74
CA GLN A 45 -9.34 2.76 0.22
C GLN A 45 -9.21 3.82 1.32
N ARG A 46 -9.79 3.57 2.50
CA ARG A 46 -9.66 4.49 3.64
C ARG A 46 -8.22 4.56 4.15
N VAL A 47 -7.55 3.39 4.23
CA VAL A 47 -6.13 3.33 4.58
C VAL A 47 -5.29 4.04 3.51
N LEU A 48 -5.54 3.76 2.23
CA LEU A 48 -4.87 4.39 1.09
C LEU A 48 -4.95 5.92 1.14
N SER A 49 -6.12 6.51 1.44
CA SER A 49 -6.28 7.97 1.50
C SER A 49 -5.36 8.64 2.52
N GLU A 50 -4.94 7.93 3.56
CA GLU A 50 -3.99 8.43 4.57
C GLU A 50 -2.54 8.08 4.20
N THR A 51 -2.29 6.85 3.74
CA THR A 51 -0.93 6.41 3.40
C THR A 51 -0.40 7.07 2.13
N VAL A 52 -1.26 7.40 1.17
CA VAL A 52 -0.84 8.07 -0.08
C VAL A 52 -0.22 9.44 0.21
N ARG A 53 -0.70 10.15 1.24
CA ARG A 53 -0.12 11.41 1.68
C ARG A 53 1.26 11.20 2.29
N LEU A 54 1.43 10.14 3.07
CA LEU A 54 2.73 9.77 3.65
C LEU A 54 3.75 9.45 2.55
N VAL A 55 3.35 8.66 1.55
CA VAL A 55 4.23 8.28 0.42
C VAL A 55 4.64 9.48 -0.43
N LEU A 56 3.76 10.48 -0.55
CA LEU A 56 4.04 11.73 -1.25
C LEU A 56 4.70 12.80 -0.38
N ASP A 57 5.09 12.47 0.86
CA ASP A 57 5.61 13.41 1.86
C ASP A 57 4.74 14.66 2.06
N LEU A 58 3.43 14.53 1.86
CA LEU A 58 2.47 15.60 2.05
C LEU A 58 2.22 15.85 3.54
N PRO A 59 2.47 17.07 4.04
CA PRO A 59 2.14 17.42 5.41
C PRO A 59 0.65 17.20 5.71
N ARG A 60 0.36 16.94 6.99
CA ARG A 60 -1.04 16.90 7.45
C ARG A 60 -1.71 18.26 7.22
N ASN A 61 -2.97 18.24 6.81
CA ASN A 61 -3.78 19.43 6.55
C ASN A 61 -3.24 20.36 5.43
N SER A 62 -2.31 19.89 4.59
CA SER A 62 -1.93 20.58 3.36
C SER A 62 -2.90 20.25 2.21
N THR A 63 -2.76 20.98 1.10
CA THR A 63 -3.38 20.60 -0.17
C THR A 63 -3.07 19.13 -0.51
N PRO A 64 -4.03 18.37 -1.08
CA PRO A 64 -3.78 17.00 -1.55
C PRO A 64 -3.01 16.96 -2.89
N LEU A 65 -2.56 18.11 -3.39
CA LEU A 65 -1.89 18.26 -4.66
C LEU A 65 -0.37 18.25 -4.47
N VAL A 66 0.34 17.50 -5.33
CA VAL A 66 1.80 17.52 -5.43
C VAL A 66 2.18 17.77 -6.87
N VAL A 67 3.11 18.69 -7.11
CA VAL A 67 3.73 18.85 -8.43
C VAL A 67 5.01 18.02 -8.45
N TRP A 68 5.08 17.07 -9.37
CA TRP A 68 6.32 16.41 -9.74
C TRP A 68 6.98 17.17 -10.88
N THR A 69 8.30 17.28 -10.85
CA THR A 69 9.09 18.03 -11.82
C THR A 69 10.21 17.16 -12.38
N GLN A 70 10.41 17.20 -13.69
CA GLN A 70 11.52 16.54 -14.37
C GLN A 70 12.03 17.43 -15.51
N GLY A 71 13.16 18.11 -15.27
CA GLY A 71 13.62 19.15 -16.19
C GLY A 71 12.59 20.29 -16.25
N ASP A 72 12.10 20.57 -17.45
CA ASP A 72 11.07 21.60 -17.71
C ASP A 72 9.64 21.02 -17.68
N SER A 73 9.47 19.72 -17.45
CA SER A 73 8.17 19.05 -17.41
C SER A 73 7.60 19.04 -15.99
N GLU A 74 6.29 19.31 -15.88
CA GLU A 74 5.54 19.26 -14.62
C GLU A 74 4.35 18.29 -14.72
N LEU A 75 4.08 17.57 -13.63
CA LEU A 75 2.91 16.72 -13.48
C LEU A 75 2.25 16.96 -12.13
N LEU A 76 1.00 17.44 -12.14
CA LEU A 76 0.22 17.63 -10.93
C LEU A 76 -0.47 16.31 -10.54
N VAL A 77 -0.11 15.76 -9.37
CA VAL A 77 -0.69 14.54 -8.82
C VAL A 77 -1.78 14.89 -7.79
N HIS A 78 -2.98 14.35 -7.99
CA HIS A 78 -4.14 14.53 -7.11
C HIS A 78 -4.26 13.37 -6.13
N SER A 79 -3.61 13.46 -4.97
CA SER A 79 -3.51 12.35 -4.00
C SER A 79 -4.87 11.91 -3.44
N ASP A 80 -5.80 12.85 -3.22
CA ASP A 80 -7.17 12.61 -2.75
C ASP A 80 -8.06 11.91 -3.80
N GLN A 81 -7.63 11.89 -5.06
CA GLN A 81 -8.32 11.25 -6.17
C GLN A 81 -7.68 9.89 -6.54
N THR A 82 -6.71 9.42 -5.75
CA THR A 82 -6.13 8.09 -5.90
C THR A 82 -7.12 7.01 -5.42
N ARG A 83 -7.34 5.98 -6.25
CA ARG A 83 -8.33 4.93 -5.99
C ARG A 83 -7.74 3.52 -6.08
N ILE A 84 -8.20 2.61 -5.23
CA ILE A 84 -7.85 1.18 -5.27
C ILE A 84 -9.00 0.32 -5.80
N GLY A 85 -8.71 -0.53 -6.79
CA GLY A 85 -9.59 -1.59 -7.28
C GLY A 85 -8.96 -2.96 -7.05
N LEU A 86 -9.78 -3.97 -6.74
CA LEU A 86 -9.32 -5.30 -6.36
C LEU A 86 -10.07 -6.38 -7.15
N SER A 87 -9.31 -7.17 -7.92
CA SER A 87 -9.79 -8.36 -8.62
C SER A 87 -8.95 -9.58 -8.21
N SER A 88 -9.20 -10.74 -8.80
CA SER A 88 -8.42 -11.94 -8.47
C SER A 88 -6.98 -11.81 -8.96
N GLY A 89 -6.02 -11.77 -8.04
CA GLY A 89 -4.59 -11.68 -8.36
C GLY A 89 -4.11 -10.32 -8.88
N VAL A 90 -4.97 -9.29 -8.89
CA VAL A 90 -4.57 -7.96 -9.35
C VAL A 90 -5.12 -6.88 -8.42
N VAL A 91 -4.24 -5.97 -8.03
CA VAL A 91 -4.56 -4.69 -7.40
C VAL A 91 -4.38 -3.60 -8.45
N THR A 92 -5.39 -2.78 -8.71
CA THR A 92 -5.25 -1.64 -9.62
C THR A 92 -5.34 -0.36 -8.82
N LEU A 93 -4.23 0.38 -8.73
CA LEU A 93 -4.28 1.77 -8.30
C LEU A 93 -4.55 2.67 -9.49
N ARG A 94 -5.52 3.58 -9.36
CA ARG A 94 -5.85 4.60 -10.35
C ARG A 94 -5.40 5.92 -9.81
N ILE A 95 -4.39 6.52 -10.44
CA ILE A 95 -3.83 7.81 -10.05
C ILE A 95 -4.44 8.88 -10.92
N THR A 96 -4.92 9.96 -10.31
CA THR A 96 -5.38 11.12 -11.06
C THR A 96 -4.23 12.11 -11.17
N VAL A 97 -3.87 12.46 -12.39
CA VAL A 97 -2.78 13.38 -12.72
C VAL A 97 -3.29 14.47 -13.65
N GLU A 98 -2.56 15.57 -13.75
CA GLU A 98 -2.91 16.70 -14.61
C GLU A 98 -1.64 17.35 -15.13
N CYS A 99 -1.60 17.61 -16.44
CA CYS A 99 -0.52 18.34 -17.12
C CYS A 99 -1.13 19.35 -18.11
N GLU A 100 -0.34 20.31 -18.58
CA GLU A 100 -0.81 21.39 -19.44
C GLU A 100 -1.41 20.86 -20.76
N GLU A 101 -0.74 19.87 -21.37
CA GLU A 101 -1.04 19.39 -22.71
C GLU A 101 -2.31 18.53 -22.77
N HIS A 102 -2.60 17.80 -21.70
CA HIS A 102 -3.68 16.80 -21.68
C HIS A 102 -4.77 17.09 -20.63
N GLY A 103 -4.57 18.09 -19.78
CA GLY A 103 -5.43 18.36 -18.64
C GLY A 103 -5.46 17.19 -17.66
N LYS A 104 -6.58 17.04 -16.95
CA LYS A 104 -6.76 16.01 -15.92
C LYS A 104 -7.08 14.64 -16.52
N LEU A 105 -6.30 13.63 -16.12
CA LEU A 105 -6.37 12.24 -16.57
C LEU A 105 -6.32 11.27 -15.40
N VAL A 106 -6.79 10.05 -15.64
CA VAL A 106 -6.66 8.92 -14.68
C VAL A 106 -5.81 7.84 -15.32
N ILE A 107 -4.67 7.54 -14.69
CA ILE A 107 -3.74 6.49 -15.13
C ILE A 107 -3.96 5.23 -14.28
N PRO A 108 -4.45 4.12 -14.85
CA PRO A 108 -4.55 2.85 -14.15
C PRO A 108 -3.20 2.13 -14.13
N VAL A 109 -2.79 1.68 -12.94
CA VAL A 109 -1.56 0.91 -12.73
C VAL A 109 -1.94 -0.45 -12.12
N PRO A 110 -2.04 -1.51 -12.95
CA PRO A 110 -2.33 -2.85 -12.48
C PRO A 110 -1.08 -3.52 -11.92
N ILE A 111 -1.13 -3.88 -10.64
CA ILE A 111 -0.11 -4.69 -9.96
C ILE A 111 -0.63 -6.12 -9.82
N GLY A 112 0.04 -7.05 -10.48
CA GLY A 112 -0.11 -8.49 -10.24
C GLY A 112 0.39 -8.88 -8.86
N VAL A 113 -0.43 -9.59 -8.10
CA VAL A 113 -0.16 -10.09 -6.75
C VAL A 113 -0.63 -11.55 -6.64
N GLY A 114 -0.46 -12.19 -5.48
CA GLY A 114 -1.01 -13.53 -5.24
C GLY A 114 -2.54 -13.59 -5.31
N THR A 115 -3.07 -14.80 -5.44
CA THR A 115 -4.53 -15.05 -5.38
C THR A 115 -4.94 -15.51 -3.98
N LYS A 116 -6.24 -15.71 -3.75
CA LYS A 116 -6.73 -16.29 -2.48
C LYS A 116 -6.17 -17.70 -2.23
N GLN A 117 -6.02 -18.50 -3.28
CA GLN A 117 -5.53 -19.87 -3.20
C GLN A 117 -4.00 -19.94 -3.13
N SER A 118 -3.32 -18.90 -3.61
CA SER A 118 -1.86 -18.83 -3.65
C SER A 118 -1.39 -17.39 -3.42
N PRO A 119 -1.47 -16.87 -2.18
CA PRO A 119 -0.89 -15.58 -1.84
C PRO A 119 0.64 -15.66 -1.97
N THR A 120 1.27 -14.63 -2.53
CA THR A 120 2.71 -14.63 -2.84
C THR A 120 3.50 -13.83 -1.79
N GLY A 121 4.76 -14.21 -1.56
CA GLY A 121 5.64 -13.53 -0.60
C GLY A 121 6.11 -12.16 -1.08
N LEU A 122 5.21 -11.16 -1.05
CA LEU A 122 5.41 -9.78 -1.54
C LEU A 122 6.03 -9.67 -2.94
N VAL A 123 5.90 -10.73 -3.75
CA VAL A 123 6.23 -10.69 -5.16
C VAL A 123 5.08 -10.01 -5.87
N MET A 124 5.39 -8.86 -6.46
CA MET A 124 4.47 -8.02 -7.21
C MET A 124 5.06 -7.77 -8.61
N ALA A 125 4.22 -7.42 -9.59
CA ALA A 125 4.67 -7.07 -10.94
C ALA A 125 3.68 -6.10 -11.58
N THR A 126 4.16 -5.22 -12.46
CA THR A 126 3.32 -4.29 -13.24
C THR A 126 3.82 -4.22 -14.68
N PHE A 127 3.04 -3.62 -15.57
CA PHE A 127 3.51 -3.23 -16.89
C PHE A 127 4.41 -2.00 -16.80
N GLU A 128 5.41 -1.93 -17.68
CA GLU A 128 6.25 -0.75 -17.90
C GLU A 128 5.54 0.28 -18.79
N ASP A 129 4.73 -0.19 -19.75
CA ASP A 129 3.93 0.64 -20.64
C ASP A 129 2.54 0.84 -20.04
N LEU A 130 2.35 1.97 -19.36
CA LEU A 130 1.08 2.34 -18.74
C LEU A 130 0.07 2.82 -19.77
N GLU A 131 -1.21 2.60 -19.51
CA GLU A 131 -2.28 3.17 -20.33
C GLU A 131 -2.38 4.69 -20.12
N GLY A 132 -2.14 5.46 -21.19
CA GLY A 132 -2.22 6.93 -21.17
C GLY A 132 -1.65 7.57 -22.45
N PRO A 133 -1.63 8.91 -22.55
CA PRO A 133 -0.97 9.59 -23.66
C PRO A 133 0.52 9.26 -23.71
N ALA A 134 1.04 8.97 -24.90
CA ALA A 134 2.39 8.44 -25.10
C ALA A 134 3.48 9.32 -24.47
N GLU A 135 3.38 10.64 -24.60
CA GLU A 135 4.35 11.60 -24.05
C GLU A 135 4.37 11.59 -22.53
N LEU A 136 3.20 11.52 -21.89
CA LEU A 136 3.08 11.45 -20.43
C LEU A 136 3.63 10.13 -19.90
N VAL A 137 3.24 9.02 -20.53
CA VAL A 137 3.70 7.67 -20.15
C VAL A 137 5.22 7.56 -20.33
N ALA A 138 5.77 8.07 -21.42
CA ALA A 138 7.21 8.06 -21.66
C ALA A 138 8.01 8.88 -20.63
N ALA A 139 7.46 9.99 -20.15
CA ALA A 139 8.12 10.83 -19.16
C ALA A 139 7.97 10.31 -17.72
N TRP A 140 6.78 9.82 -17.36
CA TRP A 140 6.38 9.69 -15.95
C TRP A 140 6.11 8.27 -15.47
N SER A 141 6.16 7.24 -16.34
CA SER A 141 5.79 5.86 -15.94
C SER A 141 6.59 5.36 -14.74
N ASP A 142 7.91 5.54 -14.73
CA ASP A 142 8.76 5.08 -13.63
C ASP A 142 8.34 5.70 -12.29
N ALA A 143 8.09 7.02 -12.27
CA ALA A 143 7.65 7.72 -11.08
C ALA A 143 6.25 7.28 -10.62
N ILE A 144 5.31 7.12 -11.57
CA ILE A 144 3.95 6.66 -11.30
C ILE A 144 3.95 5.23 -10.76
N ILE A 145 4.73 4.34 -11.37
CA ILE A 145 4.89 2.94 -10.95
C ILE A 145 5.51 2.88 -9.55
N ALA A 146 6.60 3.58 -9.31
CA ALA A 146 7.26 3.61 -8.01
C ALA A 146 6.31 4.11 -6.90
N PHE A 147 5.59 5.20 -7.17
CA PHE A 147 4.58 5.74 -6.25
C PHE A 147 3.48 4.73 -5.94
N VAL A 148 2.92 4.08 -6.96
CA VAL A 148 1.86 3.08 -6.79
C VAL A 148 2.35 1.87 -6.01
N TRP A 149 3.57 1.43 -6.26
CA TRP A 149 4.21 0.34 -5.56
C TRP A 149 4.38 0.64 -4.07
N GLU A 150 4.95 1.82 -3.76
CA GLU A 150 5.17 2.26 -2.39
C GLU A 150 3.84 2.47 -1.64
N ALA A 151 2.83 3.06 -2.31
CA ALA A 151 1.50 3.21 -1.74
C ALA A 151 0.86 1.86 -1.37
N LEU A 152 1.00 0.84 -2.21
CA LEU A 152 0.47 -0.49 -1.92
C LEU A 152 1.21 -1.19 -0.78
N LEU A 153 2.56 -1.10 -0.77
CA LEU A 153 3.37 -1.63 0.34
C LEU A 153 3.03 -0.95 1.66
N GLU A 154 2.85 0.37 1.65
CA GLU A 154 2.57 1.14 2.85
C GLU A 154 1.18 0.82 3.42
N ILE A 155 0.16 0.62 2.58
CA ILE A 155 -1.15 0.10 3.02
C ILE A 155 -0.99 -1.22 3.76
N ALA A 156 -0.25 -2.16 3.16
CA ALA A 156 -0.04 -3.47 3.77
C ALA A 156 0.73 -3.36 5.09
N ARG A 157 1.78 -2.55 5.12
CA ARG A 157 2.62 -2.33 6.30
C ARG A 157 1.81 -1.78 7.47
N VAL A 158 1.03 -0.72 7.24
CA VAL A 158 0.22 -0.10 8.30
C VAL A 158 -0.86 -1.07 8.78
N ILE A 159 -1.56 -1.77 7.89
CA ILE A 159 -2.58 -2.75 8.30
C ILE A 159 -1.97 -3.88 9.14
N CYS A 160 -0.83 -4.45 8.72
CA CYS A 160 -0.20 -5.53 9.46
C CYS A 160 0.34 -5.08 10.82
N ALA A 161 0.87 -3.85 10.92
CA ALA A 161 1.35 -3.31 12.19
C ALA A 161 0.22 -3.17 13.24
N GLU A 162 -1.01 -2.91 12.80
CA GLU A 162 -2.17 -2.78 13.68
C GLU A 162 -2.73 -4.12 14.18
N VAL A 163 -2.31 -5.24 13.59
CA VAL A 163 -2.66 -6.58 14.08
C VAL A 163 -2.00 -6.87 15.42
N GLY A 164 -0.79 -6.36 15.65
CA GLY A 164 -0.09 -6.54 16.92
C GLY A 164 1.43 -6.53 16.78
N ASN A 165 2.08 -7.04 17.81
CA ASN A 165 3.54 -7.12 17.90
C ASN A 165 4.01 -8.58 18.04
N ASP A 166 5.25 -8.85 17.65
CA ASP A 166 5.95 -10.11 17.92
C ASP A 166 6.41 -10.20 19.39
N LYS A 167 7.02 -11.34 19.78
CA LYS A 167 7.57 -11.54 21.13
C LYS A 167 8.64 -10.53 21.55
N ARG A 168 9.25 -9.81 20.60
CA ARG A 168 10.25 -8.75 20.84
C ARG A 168 9.59 -7.37 20.96
N GLY A 169 8.27 -7.29 20.87
CA GLY A 169 7.51 -6.04 20.90
C GLY A 169 7.59 -5.25 19.60
N LEU A 170 8.03 -5.84 18.49
CA LEU A 170 8.08 -5.18 17.19
C LEU A 170 6.77 -5.40 16.42
N PRO A 171 6.24 -4.38 15.70
CA PRO A 171 5.01 -4.54 14.95
C PRO A 171 5.19 -5.55 13.81
N LEU A 172 4.13 -6.34 13.58
CA LEU A 172 4.09 -7.30 12.48
C LEU A 172 4.24 -6.60 11.13
N VAL A 173 4.77 -7.34 10.17
CA VAL A 173 5.00 -6.87 8.80
C VAL A 173 4.25 -7.74 7.80
N PRO A 174 4.01 -7.27 6.58
CA PRO A 174 3.44 -8.10 5.52
C PRO A 174 4.41 -9.23 5.17
N GLY A 175 3.96 -10.48 5.25
CA GLY A 175 4.72 -11.63 4.77
C GLY A 175 4.22 -12.16 3.42
N SER A 176 2.94 -11.97 3.11
CA SER A 176 2.39 -12.21 1.79
C SER A 176 1.27 -11.23 1.46
N MET A 177 1.05 -11.05 0.16
CA MET A 177 -0.03 -10.22 -0.37
C MET A 177 -0.77 -10.99 -1.47
N GLY A 178 -2.08 -10.80 -1.50
CA GLY A 178 -2.90 -11.24 -2.61
C GLY A 178 -4.15 -10.40 -2.78
N ALA A 179 -4.88 -10.65 -3.85
CA ALA A 179 -6.13 -9.99 -4.12
C ALA A 179 -7.20 -10.99 -4.55
N SER A 180 -8.44 -10.71 -4.15
CA SER A 180 -9.64 -11.36 -4.65
C SER A 180 -10.70 -10.29 -4.90
N PRO A 181 -11.82 -10.61 -5.59
CA PRO A 181 -12.85 -9.61 -5.87
C PRO A 181 -13.28 -8.87 -4.61
N ASN A 182 -13.04 -7.55 -4.62
CA ASN A 182 -13.32 -6.63 -3.53
C ASN A 182 -12.59 -6.86 -2.19
N ARG A 183 -11.50 -7.63 -2.17
CA ARG A 183 -10.72 -7.91 -0.95
C ARG A 183 -9.22 -7.91 -1.19
N LEU A 184 -8.48 -7.20 -0.34
CA LEU A 184 -7.02 -7.27 -0.25
C LEU A 184 -6.70 -8.32 0.81
N LEU A 185 -5.80 -9.24 0.49
CA LEU A 185 -5.40 -10.34 1.34
C LEU A 185 -4.00 -10.08 1.85
N LEU A 186 -3.83 -10.10 3.17
CA LEU A 186 -2.55 -9.84 3.82
C LEU A 186 -2.29 -10.90 4.87
N GLN A 187 -1.10 -11.49 4.84
CA GLN A 187 -0.61 -12.36 5.90
C GLN A 187 0.41 -11.60 6.75
N PRO A 188 0.03 -11.10 7.94
CA PRO A 188 0.97 -10.54 8.89
C PRO A 188 1.94 -11.63 9.37
N VAL A 189 3.22 -11.27 9.48
CA VAL A 189 4.29 -12.13 10.00
C VAL A 189 5.17 -11.37 10.99
N SER A 190 5.76 -12.11 11.91
CA SER A 190 6.84 -11.64 12.77
C SER A 190 8.10 -11.41 11.93
N ARG A 191 8.82 -10.34 12.22
CA ARG A 191 9.98 -9.92 11.40
C ARG A 191 11.11 -10.94 11.50
N PHE A 192 11.72 -11.28 10.37
CA PHE A 192 12.99 -12.02 10.39
C PHE A 192 14.09 -11.21 11.09
N SER A 193 14.91 -11.89 11.88
CA SER A 193 16.16 -11.33 12.41
C SER A 193 17.29 -11.66 11.45
N LEU A 194 18.01 -10.64 10.98
CA LEU A 194 19.28 -10.85 10.27
C LEU A 194 20.45 -11.07 11.25
N MET A 195 20.22 -10.87 12.55
CA MET A 195 21.19 -11.11 13.61
C MET A 195 20.98 -12.53 14.17
N PRO A 196 22.01 -13.41 14.16
CA PRO A 196 21.91 -14.74 14.74
C PRO A 196 21.62 -14.67 16.25
N GLY A 197 20.59 -15.39 16.73
CA GLY A 197 20.37 -15.67 18.16
C GLY A 197 19.53 -14.67 18.97
N ALA A 198 18.67 -13.86 18.35
CA ALA A 198 17.73 -12.97 19.03
C ALA A 198 16.26 -13.45 18.91
#